data_AF-A0A662J6N4-F1
#
_entry.id   AF-A0A662J6N4-F1
#
_cell.length_a   1.000
_cell.length_b   1.000
_cell.length_c   1.000
_cell.angle_alpha   90.00
_cell.angle_beta   90.00
_cell.angle_gamma   90.00
#
_symmetry.space_group_name_H-M   'P 1'
#
loop_
_entity.id
_entity.type
_entity.pdbx_description
1 polymer ?
#
loop_
_entity_poly.entity_id
_entity_poly.type
_entity_poly.pdbx_seq_one_letter_code
_entity_poly.pdbx_strand_id
1 'polypeptide(L)'
;MPIMIYYFLCKAMEKHGRPVTTEEIRQVALEMVPMCADHVVEHLPVLERHGLVKKTIDKEKKAVYWSIVPPKRTPKQLAEEFPDLYLESMYYHALSEEISGKPMDMDEAVRLLAKITGRSPQRIPVEEVKRRLKRILPSETSEA
;
A
#
# COMPACT_ATOMS: atom_id res chain seq x y z
N MET A 1 2.38 -1.62 6.65
CA MET A 1 2.37 -1.19 5.24
C MET A 1 1.78 0.21 5.04
N PRO A 2 2.32 1.24 5.70
CA PRO A 2 1.83 2.60 5.56
C PRO A 2 1.84 3.13 4.12
N ILE A 3 2.86 2.82 3.31
CA ILE A 3 2.93 3.31 1.92
C ILE A 3 1.80 2.73 1.06
N MET A 4 1.45 1.45 1.25
CA MET A 4 0.32 0.84 0.54
C MET A 4 -1.02 1.43 1.00
N ILE A 5 -1.19 1.67 2.31
CA ILE A 5 -2.42 2.29 2.83
C ILE A 5 -2.58 3.72 2.30
N TYR A 6 -1.50 4.49 2.20
CA TYR A 6 -1.51 5.82 1.58
C TYR A 6 -1.96 5.74 0.11
N TYR A 7 -1.45 4.75 -0.63
CA TYR A 7 -1.84 4.52 -2.02
C TYR A 7 -3.32 4.12 -2.15
N PHE A 8 -3.85 3.24 -1.27
CA PHE A 8 -5.27 2.90 -1.26
C PHE A 8 -6.16 4.10 -0.91
N LEU A 9 -5.72 4.97 0.00
CA LEU A 9 -6.40 6.23 0.29
C LEU A 9 -6.47 7.12 -0.96
N CYS A 10 -5.36 7.24 -1.72
CA CYS A 10 -5.37 7.99 -2.97
C CYS A 10 -6.38 7.42 -3.96
N LYS A 11 -6.39 6.10 -4.17
CA LYS A 11 -7.34 5.43 -5.07
C LYS A 11 -8.80 5.59 -4.62
N ALA A 12 -9.05 5.51 -3.31
CA ALA A 12 -10.38 5.76 -2.76
C ALA A 12 -10.82 7.22 -3.00
N MET A 13 -9.95 8.20 -2.73
CA MET A 13 -10.27 9.60 -3.02
C MET A 13 -10.48 9.87 -4.51
N GLU A 14 -9.71 9.23 -5.40
CA GLU A 14 -9.92 9.29 -6.86
C GLU A 14 -11.28 8.71 -7.25
N LYS A 15 -11.65 7.55 -6.68
CA LYS A 15 -12.94 6.87 -6.92
C LYS A 15 -14.14 7.70 -6.47
N HIS A 16 -14.02 8.43 -5.35
CA HIS A 16 -15.13 9.14 -4.72
C HIS A 16 -15.14 10.67 -4.97
N GLY A 17 -14.03 11.26 -5.43
CA GLY A 17 -13.89 12.70 -5.65
C GLY A 17 -13.93 13.56 -4.37
N ARG A 18 -13.74 12.96 -3.18
CA ARG A 18 -13.84 13.63 -1.87
C ARG A 18 -12.97 12.93 -0.82
N PRO A 19 -12.78 13.53 0.38
CA PRO A 19 -12.31 12.79 1.54
C PRO A 19 -13.16 11.54 1.79
N VAL A 20 -12.50 10.48 2.25
CA VAL A 20 -13.09 9.13 2.34
C VAL A 20 -13.05 8.58 3.76
N THR A 21 -13.98 7.70 4.08
CA THR A 21 -14.01 7.01 5.36
C THR A 21 -12.99 5.88 5.41
N THR A 22 -12.66 5.43 6.62
CA THR A 22 -11.83 4.23 6.81
C THR A 22 -12.39 3.00 6.08
N GLU A 23 -13.71 2.87 6.01
CA GLU A 23 -14.39 1.78 5.32
C GLU A 23 -14.17 1.83 3.80
N GLU A 24 -14.31 3.01 3.20
CA GLU A 24 -14.10 3.21 1.76
C GLU A 24 -12.66 2.87 1.34
N ILE A 25 -11.67 3.20 2.19
CA ILE A 25 -10.27 2.81 1.98
C ILE A 25 -10.11 1.29 2.10
N ARG A 26 -10.75 0.67 3.10
CA ARG A 26 -10.74 -0.78 3.30
C ARG A 26 -11.33 -1.53 2.12
N GLN A 27 -12.40 -1.03 1.51
CA GLN A 27 -13.00 -1.61 0.32
C GLN A 27 -12.02 -1.61 -0.86
N VAL A 28 -11.31 -0.51 -1.09
CA VAL A 28 -10.25 -0.47 -2.11
C VAL A 28 -9.13 -1.47 -1.79
N ALA A 29 -8.70 -1.58 -0.53
CA ALA A 29 -7.71 -2.58 -0.14
C ALA A 29 -8.21 -4.02 -0.38
N LEU A 30 -9.48 -4.32 -0.10
CA LEU A 30 -10.11 -5.61 -0.39
C LEU A 30 -10.18 -5.89 -1.90
N GLU A 31 -10.46 -4.89 -2.73
CA GLU A 31 -10.50 -5.06 -4.19
C GLU A 31 -9.11 -5.34 -4.77
N MET A 32 -8.07 -4.71 -4.21
CA MET A 32 -6.71 -4.73 -4.75
C MET A 32 -5.83 -5.84 -4.15
N VAL A 33 -5.70 -5.87 -2.82
CA VAL A 33 -4.83 -6.80 -2.07
C VAL A 33 -5.49 -7.13 -0.71
N PRO A 34 -6.44 -8.09 -0.66
CA PRO A 34 -7.26 -8.39 0.52
C PRO A 34 -6.53 -8.52 1.85
N MET A 35 -5.34 -9.13 1.85
CA MET A 35 -4.49 -9.29 3.04
C MET A 35 -3.98 -7.98 3.67
N CYS A 36 -4.20 -6.83 3.02
CA CYS A 36 -3.83 -5.51 3.54
C CYS A 36 -5.00 -4.79 4.22
N ALA A 37 -6.23 -5.27 4.05
CA ALA A 37 -7.43 -4.52 4.40
C ALA A 37 -7.61 -4.29 5.91
N ASP A 38 -7.22 -5.25 6.74
CA ASP A 38 -7.28 -5.17 8.20
C ASP A 38 -6.35 -4.09 8.79
N HIS A 39 -5.22 -3.80 8.13
CA HIS A 39 -4.24 -2.83 8.63
C HIS A 39 -4.53 -1.38 8.25
N VAL A 40 -5.61 -1.10 7.51
CA VAL A 40 -5.98 0.28 7.15
C VAL A 40 -6.14 1.12 8.41
N VAL A 41 -6.82 0.60 9.42
CA VAL A 41 -7.07 1.28 10.70
C VAL A 41 -5.76 1.56 11.44
N GLU A 42 -4.81 0.63 11.36
CA GLU A 42 -3.54 0.70 12.09
C GLU A 42 -2.58 1.73 11.48
N HIS A 43 -2.53 1.84 10.15
CA HIS A 43 -1.55 2.70 9.48
C HIS A 43 -2.04 4.10 9.15
N LEU A 44 -3.34 4.38 9.18
CA LEU A 44 -3.83 5.76 9.01
C LEU A 44 -3.29 6.72 10.09
N PRO A 45 -3.26 6.36 11.39
CA PRO A 45 -2.59 7.16 12.42
C PRO A 45 -1.09 7.34 12.19
N VAL A 46 -0.41 6.32 11.64
CA VAL A 46 1.03 6.41 11.32
C VAL A 46 1.25 7.47 10.24
N LEU A 47 0.44 7.46 9.18
CA LEU A 47 0.49 8.46 8.12
C LEU A 47 0.10 9.86 8.62
N GLU A 48 -0.84 9.96 9.56
CA GLU A 48 -1.25 11.22 10.18
C GLU A 48 -0.10 11.85 10.98
N ARG A 49 0.65 11.04 11.75
CA ARG A 49 1.83 11.51 12.50
C ARG A 49 2.93 12.06 11.59
N HIS A 50 3.02 11.55 10.36
CA HIS A 50 3.96 12.04 9.34
C HIS A 50 3.44 13.25 8.57
N GLY A 51 2.23 13.75 8.88
CA GLY A 51 1.63 14.89 8.18
C GLY A 51 1.24 14.58 6.74
N LEU A 52 1.14 13.30 6.35
CA LEU A 52 0.82 12.85 5.00
C LEU A 52 -0.70 12.80 4.76
N VAL A 53 -1.45 12.56 5.83
CA VAL A 53 -2.91 12.51 5.80
C VAL A 53 -3.49 13.31 6.95
N LYS A 54 -4.73 13.76 6.78
CA LYS A 54 -5.47 14.49 7.81
C LYS A 54 -6.77 13.77 8.12
N LYS A 55 -7.08 13.67 9.42
CA LYS A 55 -8.36 13.21 9.94
C LYS A 55 -9.32 14.38 10.14
N THR A 56 -10.56 14.23 9.69
CA THR A 56 -11.66 15.17 9.92
C THR A 56 -12.86 14.41 10.50
N ILE A 57 -13.42 14.92 11.59
CA ILE A 57 -14.57 14.31 12.26
C ILE A 57 -15.83 15.07 11.85
N ASP A 58 -16.76 14.37 11.22
CA ASP A 58 -18.10 14.86 10.95
C ASP A 58 -19.01 14.40 12.09
N LYS A 59 -19.37 15.34 12.98
CA LYS A 59 -20.20 15.05 14.16
C LYS A 59 -21.65 14.76 13.80
N GLU A 60 -22.16 15.36 12.73
CA GLU A 60 -23.55 15.17 12.29
C GLU A 60 -23.72 13.76 11.73
N LYS A 61 -22.79 13.34 10.87
CA LYS A 61 -22.80 12.00 10.27
C LYS A 61 -22.17 10.93 11.16
N LYS A 62 -21.61 11.31 12.32
CA LYS A 62 -20.86 10.44 13.23
C LYS A 62 -19.78 9.63 12.48
N ALA A 63 -19.06 10.30 11.58
CA ALA A 63 -18.12 9.67 10.67
C ALA A 63 -16.74 10.31 10.75
N VAL A 64 -15.71 9.52 10.44
CA VAL A 64 -14.32 9.98 10.31
C VAL A 64 -13.94 9.92 8.84
N TYR A 65 -13.46 11.06 8.33
CA TYR A 65 -12.98 11.21 6.98
C TYR A 65 -11.47 11.45 6.97
N TRP A 66 -10.83 10.89 5.96
CA TRP A 66 -9.39 10.97 5.70
C TRP A 66 -9.17 11.64 4.35
N SER A 67 -8.14 12.49 4.31
CA SER A 67 -7.69 13.17 3.10
C SER A 67 -6.17 13.23 3.03
N ILE A 68 -5.61 13.24 1.83
CA ILE A 68 -4.20 13.53 1.60
C ILE A 68 -3.91 14.98 1.97
N VAL A 69 -2.77 15.21 2.65
CA VAL A 69 -2.22 16.55 2.85
C VAL A 69 -1.35 16.92 1.65
N PRO A 70 -1.65 18.01 0.92
CA PRO A 70 -0.82 18.42 -0.21
C PRO A 70 0.62 18.79 0.20
N PRO A 71 1.62 18.56 -0.69
CA PRO A 71 1.49 17.93 -2.00
C PRO A 71 1.30 16.41 -1.94
N LYS A 72 0.53 15.85 -2.88
CA LYS A 72 0.40 14.40 -3.04
C LYS A 72 1.76 13.82 -3.43
N ARG A 73 2.25 12.87 -2.64
CA ARG A 73 3.45 12.08 -2.95
C ARG A 73 3.11 10.79 -3.66
N THR A 74 4.01 10.35 -4.54
CA THR A 74 4.01 9.00 -5.08
C THR A 74 4.57 8.02 -4.05
N PRO A 75 4.26 6.71 -4.16
CA PRO A 75 4.84 5.69 -3.28
C PRO A 75 6.38 5.66 -3.28
N LYS A 76 7.00 5.94 -4.43
CA LYS A 76 8.45 6.08 -4.55
C LYS A 76 8.97 7.27 -3.75
N GLN A 77 8.35 8.45 -3.90
CA GLN A 77 8.70 9.62 -3.10
C GLN A 77 8.52 9.36 -1.60
N LEU A 78 7.46 8.65 -1.20
CA LEU A 78 7.28 8.27 0.20
C LEU A 78 8.40 7.36 0.71
N ALA A 79 8.85 6.41 -0.10
CA ALA A 79 9.93 5.53 0.28
C ALA A 79 11.29 6.24 0.40
N GLU A 80 11.50 7.28 -0.40
CA GLU A 80 12.71 8.11 -0.39
C GLU A 80 12.70 9.16 0.73
N GLU A 81 11.56 9.83 0.95
CA GLU A 81 11.39 10.89 1.96
C GLU A 81 11.19 10.34 3.38
N PHE A 82 10.60 9.14 3.52
CA PHE A 82 10.26 8.52 4.80
C PHE A 82 10.74 7.05 4.85
N PRO A 83 12.04 6.82 5.09
CA PRO A 83 12.62 5.48 5.08
C PRO A 83 12.01 4.52 6.10
N ASP A 84 11.53 5.04 7.23
CA ASP A 84 10.82 4.28 8.26
C ASP A 84 9.49 3.72 7.73
N LEU A 85 8.71 4.54 7.00
CA LEU A 85 7.48 4.08 6.35
C LEU A 85 7.75 3.02 5.28
N TYR A 86 8.90 3.11 4.61
CA TYR A 86 9.33 2.10 3.65
C TYR A 86 9.64 0.76 4.33
N LEU A 87 10.42 0.79 5.40
CA LEU A 87 10.75 -0.41 6.19
C LEU A 87 9.51 -1.04 6.84
N GLU A 88 8.58 -0.23 7.35
CA GLU A 88 7.29 -0.70 7.87
C GLU A 88 6.33 -1.23 6.78
N SER A 89 6.67 -1.00 5.51
CA SER A 89 5.95 -1.52 4.35
C SER A 89 6.58 -2.82 3.83
N MET A 90 6.78 -3.78 4.74
CA MET A 90 7.51 -5.04 4.51
C MET A 90 7.25 -5.73 3.17
N TYR A 91 5.99 -5.86 2.74
CA TYR A 91 5.66 -6.49 1.46
C TYR A 91 6.10 -5.66 0.26
N TYR A 92 5.86 -4.34 0.29
CA TYR A 92 6.30 -3.42 -0.75
C TYR A 92 7.84 -3.33 -0.81
N HIS A 93 8.48 -3.26 0.35
CA HIS A 93 9.94 -3.31 0.51
C HIS A 93 10.50 -4.60 -0.08
N ALA A 94 9.95 -5.77 0.28
CA ALA A 94 10.42 -7.06 -0.19
C ALA A 94 10.31 -7.24 -1.70
N LEU A 95 9.24 -6.76 -2.33
CA LEU A 95 9.11 -6.78 -3.79
C LEU A 95 10.12 -5.85 -4.46
N SER A 96 10.24 -4.62 -3.94
CA SER A 96 11.16 -3.59 -4.48
C SER A 96 12.61 -4.05 -4.44
N GLU A 97 13.04 -4.62 -3.31
CA GLU A 97 14.37 -5.18 -3.12
C GLU A 97 14.66 -6.34 -4.08
N GLU A 98 13.74 -7.29 -4.19
CA GLU A 98 13.95 -8.51 -4.98
C GLU A 98 13.97 -8.22 -6.50
N ILE A 99 13.30 -7.16 -6.96
CA ILE A 99 13.22 -6.82 -8.39
C ILE A 99 14.35 -5.89 -8.82
N SER A 100 14.65 -4.83 -8.06
CA SER A 100 15.54 -3.76 -8.53
C SER A 100 16.43 -3.15 -7.46
N GLY A 101 16.29 -3.54 -6.19
CA GLY A 101 16.97 -2.88 -5.07
C GLY A 101 16.52 -1.42 -4.84
N LYS A 102 15.43 -0.98 -5.49
CA LYS A 102 14.90 0.39 -5.42
C LYS A 102 13.38 0.37 -5.30
N PRO A 103 12.75 1.39 -4.68
CA PRO A 103 11.29 1.47 -4.59
C PRO A 103 10.64 1.40 -5.97
N MET A 104 9.77 0.41 -6.16
CA MET A 104 9.11 0.13 -7.44
C MET A 104 7.79 0.88 -7.60
N ASP A 105 7.20 0.81 -8.79
CA ASP A 105 5.84 1.32 -9.01
C ASP A 105 4.80 0.54 -8.17
N MET A 106 3.85 1.26 -7.59
CA MET A 106 2.89 0.65 -6.67
C MET A 106 1.74 -0.06 -7.37
N ASP A 107 1.32 0.38 -8.57
CA ASP A 107 0.34 -0.37 -9.36
C ASP A 107 0.94 -1.75 -9.70
N GLU A 108 2.23 -1.80 -10.02
CA GLU A 108 2.94 -3.06 -10.24
C GLU A 108 3.08 -3.90 -8.95
N ALA A 109 3.46 -3.29 -7.82
CA ALA A 109 3.56 -4.01 -6.55
C ALA A 109 2.23 -4.65 -6.14
N VAL A 110 1.12 -3.92 -6.28
CA VAL A 110 -0.24 -4.44 -6.05
C VAL A 110 -0.54 -5.61 -6.98
N ARG A 111 -0.25 -5.48 -8.28
CA ARG A 111 -0.47 -6.53 -9.28
C ARG A 111 0.30 -7.81 -8.91
N LEU A 112 1.57 -7.68 -8.53
CA LEU A 112 2.40 -8.81 -8.13
C LEU A 112 1.90 -9.47 -6.84
N LEU A 113 1.57 -8.69 -5.81
CA LEU A 113 1.01 -9.23 -4.57
C LEU A 113 -0.30 -9.97 -4.83
N ALA A 114 -1.22 -9.38 -5.61
CA ALA A 114 -2.48 -10.04 -5.96
C ALA A 114 -2.26 -11.37 -6.68
N LYS A 115 -1.27 -11.43 -7.58
CA LYS A 115 -0.89 -12.67 -8.29
C LYS A 115 -0.27 -13.71 -7.35
N ILE A 116 0.65 -13.29 -6.46
CA ILE A 116 1.36 -14.16 -5.52
C ILE A 116 0.41 -14.78 -4.49
N THR A 117 -0.56 -13.99 -4.01
CA THR A 117 -1.49 -14.38 -2.94
C THR A 117 -2.76 -15.00 -3.49
N GLY A 118 -2.99 -14.95 -4.81
CA GLY A 118 -4.25 -15.35 -5.43
C GLY A 118 -5.43 -14.52 -4.93
N ARG A 119 -5.19 -13.26 -4.52
CA ARG A 119 -6.15 -12.40 -3.81
C ARG A 119 -6.75 -13.05 -2.56
N SER A 120 -5.98 -13.91 -1.88
CA SER A 120 -6.38 -14.41 -0.57
C SER A 120 -6.28 -13.31 0.49
N PRO A 121 -7.25 -13.20 1.42
CA PRO A 121 -7.10 -12.36 2.60
C PRO A 121 -6.07 -12.91 3.59
N GLN A 122 -5.71 -14.19 3.48
CA GLN A 122 -4.72 -14.83 4.35
C GLN A 122 -3.32 -14.27 4.09
N ARG A 123 -2.69 -13.72 5.13
CA ARG A 123 -1.30 -13.26 5.09
C ARG A 123 -0.36 -14.46 4.94
N ILE A 124 0.68 -14.26 4.13
CA ILE A 124 1.78 -15.20 3.96
C ILE A 124 3.10 -14.55 4.39
N PRO A 125 4.08 -15.30 4.91
CA PRO A 125 5.38 -14.74 5.27
C PRO A 125 6.06 -14.00 4.11
N VAL A 126 6.89 -13.00 4.42
CA VAL A 126 7.62 -12.24 3.39
C VAL A 126 8.55 -13.15 2.57
N GLU A 127 9.12 -14.15 3.21
CA GLU A 127 9.97 -15.17 2.58
C GLU A 127 9.18 -16.00 1.54
N GLU A 128 7.90 -16.27 1.82
CA GLU A 128 7.00 -16.93 0.88
C GLU A 128 6.76 -16.05 -0.36
N VAL A 129 6.54 -14.76 -0.14
CA VAL A 129 6.35 -13.78 -1.22
C VAL A 129 7.57 -13.73 -2.12
N LYS A 130 8.77 -13.58 -1.55
CA LYS A 130 10.03 -13.60 -2.29
C LYS A 130 10.21 -14.89 -3.09
N ARG A 131 9.96 -16.05 -2.46
CA ARG A 131 10.07 -17.35 -3.12
C ARG A 131 9.10 -17.51 -4.30
N ARG A 132 7.86 -17.05 -4.15
CA ARG A 132 6.85 -17.08 -5.22
C ARG A 132 7.17 -16.08 -6.32
N LEU A 133 7.67 -14.89 -5.98
CA LEU A 133 8.07 -13.88 -6.93
C LEU A 133 9.15 -14.39 -7.89
N LYS A 134 10.17 -15.10 -7.39
CA LYS A 134 11.23 -15.73 -8.21
C LYS A 134 10.72 -16.75 -9.23
N ARG A 135 9.53 -17.33 -9.02
CA ARG A 135 8.91 -18.25 -9.98
C ARG A 135 8.10 -17.53 -11.05
N ILE A 136 7.72 -16.28 -10.77
CA ILE A 136 6.87 -15.45 -11.64
C ILE A 136 7.72 -14.54 -12.53
N LEU A 137 8.83 -14.03 -12.00
CA LEU A 137 9.83 -13.33 -12.80
C LEU A 137 10.54 -14.39 -13.66
N PRO A 138 10.58 -14.24 -14.99
CA PRO A 138 11.37 -15.13 -15.82
C PRO A 138 12.84 -15.09 -15.36
N SER A 139 13.53 -16.22 -15.45
CA SER A 139 14.98 -16.27 -15.37
C SER A 139 15.57 -15.49 -16.55
N GLU A 140 15.65 -14.18 -16.45
CA GLU A 140 16.58 -13.38 -17.25
C GLU A 140 18.00 -13.65 -16.72
N THR A 141 18.50 -14.85 -17.01
CA THR A 141 19.92 -15.26 -16.99
C THR A 141 20.00 -16.66 -17.59
N SER A 142 19.60 -16.76 -18.85
CA SER A 142 20.07 -17.83 -19.74
C SER A 142 20.23 -17.22 -21.12
N GLU A 143 21.18 -16.30 -21.26
CA GLU A 143 21.90 -15.99 -22.49
C GLU A 143 23.02 -14.98 -22.19
N ALA A 144 24.21 -15.51 -21.96
CA ALA A 144 25.50 -14.92 -22.29
C ALA A 144 26.52 -16.07 -22.42
#